data_AF-A4HE55-F1
#
_entry.id   AF-A4HE55-F1
#
_cell.length_a   1.000
_cell.length_b   1.000
_cell.length_c   1.000
_cell.angle_alpha   90.00
_cell.angle_beta   90.00
_cell.angle_gamma   90.00
#
_symmetry.space_group_name_H-M   'P 1'
#
loop_
_entity.id
_entity.type
_entity.pdbx_description
1 polymer ?
#
loop_
_entity_poly.entity_id
_entity_poly.type
_entity_poly.pdbx_seq_one_letter_code
_entity_poly.pdbx_strand_id
1 'polypeptide(L)'
;MFSLSSMVCFDCPFINVLTKCDLLSKEFKENGVLEHFCMCDFDYMDLSRLPPRFRAMSRQVGALLTDFNLVTFRPVDIEEVGYVSNLCSVLDETLQVADEAEVQDHDLANN
;
A
#
# COMPACT_ATOMS: atom_id res chain seq x y z
N MET A 1 -10.86 7.48 1.25
CA MET A 1 -11.77 6.87 0.25
C MET A 1 -11.66 7.50 -1.13
N PHE A 2 -11.46 8.82 -1.27
CA PHE A 2 -11.23 9.42 -2.60
C PHE A 2 -10.02 8.81 -3.34
N SER A 3 -8.91 8.56 -2.64
CA SER A 3 -7.72 7.96 -3.25
C SER A 3 -7.99 6.58 -3.85
N LEU A 4 -8.69 5.69 -3.12
CA LEU A 4 -9.02 4.35 -3.62
C LEU A 4 -10.01 4.41 -4.79
N SER A 5 -11.00 5.30 -4.73
CA SER A 5 -11.91 5.52 -5.87
C SER A 5 -11.14 5.99 -7.10
N SER A 6 -10.18 6.90 -6.94
CA SER A 6 -9.31 7.34 -8.04
C SER A 6 -8.43 6.22 -8.57
N MET A 7 -7.87 5.38 -7.70
CA MET A 7 -7.06 4.21 -8.09
C MET A 7 -7.84 3.21 -8.93
N VAL A 8 -9.13 3.02 -8.64
CA VAL A 8 -10.00 2.14 -9.43
C VAL A 8 -10.42 2.80 -10.75
N CYS A 9 -10.55 4.13 -10.79
CA CYS A 9 -10.98 4.85 -11.99
C CYS A 9 -9.87 5.10 -13.01
N PHE A 10 -8.61 5.07 -12.57
CA PHE A 10 -7.47 5.23 -13.44
C PHE A 10 -6.93 3.83 -13.77
N ASP A 11 -6.94 3.45 -15.03
CA ASP A 11 -6.35 2.18 -15.51
C ASP A 11 -4.81 2.28 -15.58
N CYS A 12 -4.17 2.67 -14.48
CA CYS A 12 -2.72 2.67 -14.37
C CYS A 12 -2.26 1.99 -13.07
N PRO A 13 -1.05 1.43 -13.04
CA PRO A 13 -0.53 0.82 -11.82
C PRO A 13 -0.31 1.87 -10.73
N PHE A 14 -0.66 1.52 -9.49
CA PHE A 14 -0.48 2.36 -8.31
C PHE A 14 0.44 1.71 -7.29
N ILE A 15 1.40 2.48 -6.79
CA ILE A 15 2.27 2.08 -5.68
C ILE A 15 2.14 3.11 -4.57
N ASN A 16 1.72 2.67 -3.38
CA ASN A 16 1.65 3.56 -2.22
C ASN A 16 2.98 3.55 -1.48
N VAL A 17 3.59 4.73 -1.35
CA VAL A 17 4.87 4.90 -0.67
C VAL A 17 4.66 5.69 0.61
N LEU A 18 5.06 5.13 1.73
CA LEU A 18 5.13 5.84 3.01
C LEU A 18 6.52 6.47 3.13
N THR A 19 6.59 7.77 2.84
CA THR A 19 7.84 8.53 2.93
C THR A 19 8.12 9.00 4.35
N LYS A 20 9.39 9.37 4.58
CA LYS A 20 9.88 9.94 5.83
C LYS A 20 9.87 8.98 7.02
N CYS A 21 10.15 7.71 6.78
CA CYS A 21 10.29 6.74 7.86
C CYS A 21 11.50 7.04 8.76
N ASP A 22 12.44 7.90 8.35
CA ASP A 22 13.55 8.41 9.16
C ASP A 22 13.09 9.07 10.47
N LEU A 23 11.93 9.75 10.45
CA LEU A 23 11.39 10.47 11.62
C LEU A 23 10.73 9.55 12.66
N LEU A 24 10.56 8.26 12.35
CA LEU A 24 9.96 7.30 13.27
C LEU A 24 10.97 6.87 14.34
N SER A 25 10.51 6.67 15.57
CA SER A 25 11.36 6.15 16.64
C SER A 25 11.87 4.76 16.29
N LYS A 26 13.11 4.44 16.69
CA LYS A 26 13.72 3.14 16.44
C LYS A 26 12.89 1.98 17.01
N GLU A 27 12.29 2.19 18.18
CA GLU A 27 11.35 1.26 18.79
C GLU A 27 10.16 0.94 17.88
N PHE A 28 9.64 1.93 17.13
CA PHE A 28 8.52 1.72 16.22
C PHE A 28 8.90 0.90 14.99
N LYS A 29 10.15 1.01 14.52
CA LYS A 29 10.70 0.21 13.42
C LYS A 29 11.02 -1.22 13.88
N GLU A 30 11.67 -1.37 15.04
CA GLU A 30 12.13 -2.66 15.58
C GLU A 30 10.99 -3.54 16.10
N ASN A 31 9.93 -2.95 16.66
CA ASN A 31 8.78 -3.69 17.17
C ASN A 31 7.83 -4.23 16.08
N GLY A 32 8.19 -4.10 14.79
CA GLY A 32 7.37 -4.56 13.66
C GLY A 32 6.08 -3.77 13.43
N VAL A 33 5.80 -2.74 14.24
CA VAL A 33 4.57 -1.94 14.14
C VAL A 33 4.48 -1.22 12.80
N LEU A 34 5.63 -0.80 12.25
CA LEU A 34 5.70 -0.22 10.91
C LEU A 34 5.21 -1.18 9.82
N GLU A 35 5.56 -2.47 9.92
CA GLU A 35 5.15 -3.48 8.95
C GLU A 35 3.66 -3.76 9.04
N HIS A 36 3.12 -3.93 10.26
CA HIS A 36 1.68 -4.03 10.50
C HIS A 36 0.93 -2.82 9.94
N PHE A 37 1.46 -1.60 10.11
CA PHE A 37 0.87 -0.41 9.54
C PHE A 37 0.89 -0.41 8.01
N CYS A 38 1.99 -0.85 7.40
CA CYS A 38 2.13 -0.93 5.94
C CYS A 38 1.18 -1.97 5.32
N MET A 39 0.89 -3.04 6.05
CA MET A 39 -0.10 -4.06 5.67
C MET A 39 -1.55 -3.64 6.00
N CYS A 40 -1.74 -2.42 6.53
CA CYS A 40 -3.03 -1.93 7.00
C CYS A 40 -3.67 -2.90 8.02
N ASP A 41 -2.90 -3.41 8.98
CA ASP A 41 -3.44 -4.26 10.03
C ASP A 41 -4.16 -3.39 11.09
N PHE A 42 -5.49 -3.39 11.02
CA PHE A 42 -6.34 -2.54 11.86
C PHE A 42 -6.45 -3.03 13.31
N ASP A 43 -6.07 -4.27 13.61
CA ASP A 43 -6.07 -4.79 14.99
C ASP A 43 -4.93 -4.20 15.82
N TYR A 44 -3.84 -3.77 15.17
CA TYR A 44 -2.70 -3.10 15.81
C TYR A 44 -2.83 -1.57 15.87
N MET A 45 -3.88 -1.00 15.28
CA MET A 45 -4.12 0.45 15.34
C MET A 45 -4.82 0.87 16.63
N ASP A 46 -4.26 1.90 17.28
CA ASP A 46 -4.86 2.51 18.45
C ASP A 46 -6.10 3.35 18.09
N LEU A 47 -7.26 2.69 18.05
CA LEU A 47 -8.56 3.33 17.84
C LEU A 47 -9.13 3.92 19.15
N SER A 48 -8.35 3.99 20.24
CA SER A 48 -8.80 4.54 21.53
C SER A 48 -9.21 6.01 21.41
N ARG A 49 -8.50 6.75 20.57
CA ARG A 49 -8.69 8.20 20.32
C ARG A 49 -9.96 8.52 19.53
N LEU A 50 -10.54 7.53 18.84
CA LEU A 50 -11.73 7.71 18.03
C LEU A 50 -13.01 7.50 18.86
N PRO A 51 -14.07 8.30 18.63
CA PRO A 51 -15.38 8.07 19.24
C PRO A 51 -15.91 6.66 18.93
N PRO A 52 -16.73 6.05 19.81
CA PRO A 52 -17.17 4.66 19.69
C PRO A 52 -17.83 4.32 18.34
N ARG A 53 -18.60 5.26 17.78
CA ARG A 53 -19.27 5.09 16.48
C ARG A 53 -18.28 4.97 15.32
N PHE A 54 -17.19 5.72 15.35
CA PHE A 54 -16.16 5.67 14.31
C PHE A 54 -15.26 4.44 14.47
N ARG A 55 -15.06 3.95 15.71
CA ARG A 55 -14.30 2.71 15.95
C ARG A 55 -14.92 1.50 15.24
N ALA A 56 -16.24 1.32 15.36
CA ALA A 56 -16.93 0.21 14.69
C ALA A 56 -16.83 0.31 13.16
N MET A 57 -16.98 1.52 12.61
CA MET A 57 -16.85 1.76 11.16
C MET A 57 -15.42 1.50 10.67
N SER A 58 -14.41 2.05 11.35
CA SER A 58 -12.99 1.88 10.97
C SER A 58 -12.56 0.42 10.99
N ARG A 59 -13.07 -0.39 11.94
CA ARG A 59 -12.80 -1.84 11.98
C ARG A 59 -13.38 -2.57 10.77
N GLN A 60 -14.61 -2.23 10.36
CA GLN A 60 -15.25 -2.85 9.20
C GLN A 60 -14.59 -2.43 7.87
N VAL A 61 -14.24 -1.14 7.74
CA VAL A 61 -13.46 -0.66 6.59
C VAL A 61 -12.10 -1.36 6.54
N GLY A 62 -11.51 -1.59 7.71
CA GLY A 62 -10.24 -2.27 7.82
C GLY A 62 -10.27 -3.73 7.39
N ALA A 63 -11.26 -4.48 7.86
CA ALA A 63 -11.46 -5.87 7.43
C ALA A 63 -11.60 -5.98 5.90
N LEU A 64 -12.39 -5.10 5.27
CA LEU A 64 -12.53 -5.09 3.82
C LEU A 64 -11.23 -4.74 3.08
N LEU A 65 -10.43 -3.80 3.60
CA LEU A 65 -9.14 -3.47 3.00
C LEU A 65 -8.17 -4.66 3.06
N THR A 66 -8.13 -5.36 4.19
CA THR A 66 -7.28 -6.54 4.39
C THR A 66 -7.76 -7.75 3.58
N ASP A 67 -9.06 -8.04 3.58
CA ASP A 67 -9.66 -9.20 2.88
C ASP A 67 -9.46 -9.14 1.36
N PHE A 68 -9.50 -7.93 0.79
CA PHE A 68 -9.33 -7.71 -0.66
C PHE A 68 -7.92 -7.21 -1.03
N ASN A 69 -7.01 -7.12 -0.05
CA ASN A 69 -5.65 -6.62 -0.20
C ASN A 69 -5.54 -5.35 -1.06
N LEU A 70 -6.49 -4.42 -0.87
CA LEU A 70 -6.73 -3.31 -1.81
C LEU A 70 -5.64 -2.24 -1.75
N VAL A 71 -4.94 -2.13 -0.62
CA VAL A 71 -3.96 -1.06 -0.36
C VAL A 71 -2.87 -1.58 0.56
N THR A 72 -1.64 -1.66 0.05
CA THR A 72 -0.43 -1.85 0.85
C THR A 72 0.51 -0.67 0.64
N PHE A 73 1.30 -0.36 1.67
CA PHE A 73 2.31 0.70 1.61
C PHE A 73 3.71 0.09 1.60
N ARG A 74 4.63 0.75 0.87
CA ARG A 74 6.06 0.49 0.95
C ARG A 74 6.72 1.57 1.79
N PRO A 75 7.35 1.24 2.94
CA PRO A 75 8.06 2.22 3.74
C PRO A 75 9.33 2.65 3.02
N VAL A 76 9.67 3.94 3.11
CA VAL A 76 10.94 4.48 2.60
C VAL A 76 11.60 5.33 3.67
N ASP A 77 12.79 4.87 4.04
CA ASP A 77 13.76 5.62 4.85
C ASP A 77 14.90 6.09 3.95
N ILE A 78 15.19 7.40 3.96
CA ILE A 78 16.27 7.98 3.14
C ILE A 78 17.67 7.70 3.72
N GLU A 79 17.75 7.36 5.01
CA GLU A 79 19.01 6.98 5.65
C GLU A 79 19.48 5.59 5.20
N GLU A 80 18.54 4.74 4.73
CA GLU A 80 18.81 3.37 4.31
C GLU A 80 18.55 3.18 2.80
N VAL A 81 19.64 3.09 2.03
CA VAL A 81 19.61 2.93 0.57
C VAL A 81 18.84 1.68 0.12
N GLY A 82 18.75 0.66 0.98
CA GLY A 82 18.03 -0.58 0.71
C GLY A 82 16.56 -0.36 0.35
N TYR A 83 15.87 0.58 1.02
CA TYR A 83 14.46 0.86 0.72
C TYR A 83 14.26 1.44 -0.68
N VAL A 84 15.18 2.31 -1.13
CA VAL A 84 15.10 2.90 -2.46
C VAL A 84 15.36 1.82 -3.52
N SER A 85 16.34 0.95 -3.30
CA SER A 85 16.61 -0.16 -4.21
C SER A 85 15.41 -1.11 -4.33
N ASN A 86 14.79 -1.48 -3.20
CA ASN A 86 13.60 -2.32 -3.19
C ASN A 86 12.42 -1.66 -3.90
N LEU A 87 12.24 -0.35 -3.74
CA LEU A 87 11.21 0.40 -4.45
C LEU A 87 11.44 0.39 -5.96
N CYS A 88 12.69 0.57 -6.42
CA CYS A 88 13.03 0.47 -7.83
C CYS A 88 12.71 -0.93 -8.39
N SER A 89 13.05 -1.99 -7.66
CA SER A 89 12.71 -3.36 -8.09
C SER A 89 11.20 -3.59 -8.23
N VAL A 90 10.41 -3.09 -7.28
CA VAL A 90 8.94 -3.18 -7.36
C VAL A 90 8.38 -2.36 -8.53
N LEU A 91 8.98 -1.18 -8.80
CA LEU A 91 8.62 -0.37 -9.97
C LEU A 91 8.88 -1.12 -11.27
N ASP A 92 10.06 -1.72 -11.41
CA ASP A 92 10.43 -2.49 -12.59
C ASP A 92 9.50 -3.69 -12.80
N GLU A 93 9.20 -4.45 -11.74
CA GLU A 93 8.24 -5.56 -11.77
C GLU A 93 6.84 -5.10 -12.21
N THR A 94 6.39 -3.97 -11.69
CA THR A 94 5.06 -3.42 -12.00
C THR A 94 4.98 -2.95 -13.46
N LEU A 95 6.06 -2.34 -13.96
CA LEU A 95 6.14 -1.87 -15.34
C LEU A 95 6.18 -3.06 -16.31
N GLN A 96 6.93 -4.11 -16.00
CA GLN A 96 6.95 -5.34 -16.79
C GLN A 96 5.55 -5.97 -16.91
N VAL A 97 4.80 -6.06 -15.81
CA VAL A 97 3.43 -6.59 -15.83
C VAL A 97 2.50 -5.72 -16.68
N ALA A 98 2.67 -4.40 -16.64
CA ALA A 98 1.89 -3.48 -17.46
C ALA A 98 2.19 -3.68 -18.96
N ASP A 99 3.47 -3.78 -19.34
CA ASP A 99 3.88 -4.03 -20.72
C ASP A 99 3.35 -5.38 -21.25
N GLU A 100 3.38 -6.44 -20.44
CA GLU A 100 2.84 -7.75 -20.82
C GLU A 100 1.32 -7.73 -21.03
N ALA A 101 0.58 -6.91 -20.26
CA ALA A 101 -0.86 -6.74 -20.44
C ALA A 101 -1.20 -6.01 -21.75
N GLU A 102 -0.44 -4.98 -22.12
CA GLU A 102 -0.64 -4.26 -23.40
C GLU A 102 -0.43 -5.18 -24.62
N VAL A 103 0.54 -6.09 -24.57
CA VAL A 103 0.82 -7.04 -25.67
C VAL A 103 -0.35 -8.02 -25.87
N GLN A 104 -0.97 -8.51 -24.79
CA GLN A 104 -2.11 -9.44 -24.90
C GLN A 104 -3.34 -8.81 -25.55
N ASP A 105 -3.64 -7.54 -25.26
CA ASP A 105 -4.79 -6.84 -25.84
C ASP A 105 -4.66 -6.69 -27.38
N HIS A 106 -3.43 -6.49 -27.89
CA HIS A 106 -3.19 -6.39 -29.32
C HIS A 106 -3.42 -7.71 -30.07
N ASP A 107 -3.14 -8.85 -29.45
CA ASP A 107 -3.37 -10.18 -30.05
C ASP A 107 -4.86 -10.59 -30.06
N LEU A 108 -5.64 -10.09 -29.11
CA LEU A 108 -7.10 -10.32 -29.05
C LEU A 108 -7.87 -9.52 -30.11
N ALA A 109 -7.35 -8.37 -30.56
CA ALA A 109 -7.99 -7.52 -31.56
C ALA A 109 -7.84 -8.02 -33.02
N ASN A 110 -6.99 -9.04 -33.26
CA ASN A 110 -6.66 -9.55 -34.59
C ASN A 110 -7.26 -10.95 -34.91
N ASN A 111 -8.22 -11.43 -34.12
CA ASN A 111 -9.04 -12.62 -34.40
C ASN A 111 -10.54 -12.28 -34.42
#